data_AF-A0A843LDI0-F1
#
_entry.id   AF-A0A843LDI0-F1
#
_cell.length_a   1.000
_cell.length_b   1.000
_cell.length_c   1.000
_cell.angle_alpha   90.00
_cell.angle_beta   90.00
_cell.angle_gamma   90.00
#
_symmetry.space_group_name_H-M   'P 1'
#
loop_
_entity.id
_entity.type
_entity.pdbx_description
1 polymer ?
#
loop_
_entity_poly.entity_id
_entity_poly.type
_entity_poly.pdbx_seq_one_letter_code
_entity_poly.pdbx_strand_id
1 'polypeptide(L)'
;VASRVARKHRVLQCFLTEMLGVDADAASKEACTLEHGISDETIERLSSYMDGGAQPPPGRAGRCRGREACTLLDCKEGDTVRVAMIRGPRRNRRLLDLGVFPGEVVQIRRKLPNQSVVVRVKGCDIAISPEIATSIVVESCP
;
A
#
# COMPACT_ATOMS: atom_id res chain seq x y z
N VAL A 1 2.28 -32.00 -0.50
CA VAL A 1 1.18 -31.40 -1.30
C VAL A 1 0.25 -30.57 -0.40
N ALA A 2 -0.22 -31.11 0.73
CA ALA A 2 -1.10 -30.40 1.68
C ALA A 2 -0.57 -29.06 2.24
N SER A 3 0.74 -28.98 2.54
CA SER A 3 1.36 -27.76 3.08
C SER A 3 1.42 -26.59 2.09
N ARG A 4 1.54 -26.87 0.78
CA ARG A 4 1.52 -25.83 -0.25
C ARG A 4 0.12 -25.29 -0.46
N VAL A 5 -0.88 -26.18 -0.51
CA VAL A 5 -2.30 -25.81 -0.65
C VAL A 5 -2.75 -24.95 0.53
N ALA A 6 -2.44 -25.35 1.77
CA ALA A 6 -2.77 -24.57 2.97
C ALA A 6 -2.15 -23.16 2.98
N ARG A 7 -0.92 -23.02 2.45
CA ARG A 7 -0.27 -21.70 2.31
C ARG A 7 -1.02 -20.83 1.30
N LYS A 8 -1.38 -21.39 0.14
CA LYS A 8 -2.14 -20.68 -0.90
C LYS A 8 -3.51 -20.24 -0.38
N HIS A 9 -4.20 -21.12 0.32
CA HIS A 9 -5.48 -20.82 0.97
C HIS A 9 -5.39 -19.58 1.85
N ARG A 10 -4.42 -19.57 2.78
CA ARG A 10 -4.27 -18.50 3.76
C ARG A 10 -3.94 -17.16 3.11
N VAL A 11 -3.07 -17.15 2.10
CA VAL A 11 -2.69 -15.93 1.37
C VAL A 11 -3.89 -15.39 0.59
N LEU A 12 -4.64 -16.24 -0.11
CA LEU A 12 -5.82 -15.84 -0.85
C LEU A 12 -6.96 -15.37 0.05
N GLN A 13 -7.28 -16.12 1.11
CA GLN A 13 -8.32 -15.76 2.05
C GLN A 13 -8.03 -14.39 2.67
N CYS A 14 -6.79 -14.19 3.13
CA CYS A 14 -6.35 -12.94 3.74
C CYS A 14 -6.36 -11.77 2.74
N PHE A 15 -6.01 -12.00 1.46
CA PHE A 15 -6.17 -11.00 0.41
C PHE A 15 -7.64 -10.62 0.17
N LEU A 16 -8.53 -11.61 0.05
CA LEU A 16 -9.94 -11.41 -0.20
C LEU A 16 -10.62 -10.68 0.97
N THR A 17 -10.29 -11.02 2.21
CA THR A 17 -10.85 -10.36 3.40
C THR A 17 -10.25 -8.99 3.65
N GLU A 18 -8.92 -8.87 3.65
CA GLU A 18 -8.24 -7.64 4.06
C GLU A 18 -8.22 -6.60 2.94
N MET A 19 -8.00 -7.00 1.68
CA MET A 19 -7.84 -6.04 0.57
C MET A 19 -9.15 -5.80 -0.19
N LEU A 20 -9.96 -6.84 -0.42
CA LEU A 20 -11.21 -6.72 -1.17
C LEU A 20 -12.45 -6.56 -0.27
N GLY A 21 -12.31 -6.76 1.04
CA GLY A 21 -13.42 -6.63 1.99
C GLY A 21 -14.49 -7.70 1.84
N VAL A 22 -14.14 -8.87 1.29
CA VAL A 22 -15.04 -10.02 1.17
C VAL A 22 -15.28 -10.61 2.57
N ASP A 23 -16.50 -11.08 2.81
CA ASP A 23 -16.86 -11.77 4.05
C ASP A 23 -15.96 -13.01 4.27
N ALA A 24 -15.64 -13.32 5.53
CA ALA A 24 -14.67 -14.38 5.86
C ALA A 24 -15.09 -15.77 5.35
N ASP A 25 -16.39 -16.09 5.40
CA ASP A 25 -16.93 -17.36 4.92
C ASP A 25 -16.90 -17.44 3.39
N ALA A 26 -17.26 -16.33 2.71
CA ALA A 26 -17.17 -16.25 1.27
C ALA A 26 -15.72 -16.31 0.78
N ALA A 27 -14.81 -15.59 1.45
CA ALA A 27 -13.39 -15.57 1.13
C ALA A 27 -12.73 -16.94 1.28
N SER A 28 -13.10 -17.73 2.29
CA SER A 28 -12.58 -19.09 2.46
C SER A 28 -13.03 -20.03 1.33
N LYS A 29 -14.30 -19.94 0.91
CA LYS A 29 -14.83 -20.75 -0.21
C LYS A 29 -14.18 -20.40 -1.54
N GLU A 30 -14.01 -19.10 -1.81
CA GLU A 30 -13.31 -18.59 -3.00
C GLU A 30 -11.83 -19.02 -2.97
N ALA A 31 -11.15 -18.89 -1.83
CA ALA A 31 -9.76 -19.32 -1.67
C ALA A 31 -9.58 -20.82 -1.95
N CYS A 32 -10.51 -21.66 -1.48
CA CYS A 32 -10.49 -23.11 -1.73
C CYS A 32 -10.63 -23.46 -3.22
N THR A 33 -11.38 -22.66 -3.97
CA THR A 33 -11.52 -22.83 -5.42
C THR A 33 -10.26 -22.39 -6.16
N LEU A 34 -9.66 -21.28 -5.73
CA LEU A 34 -8.52 -20.64 -6.39
C LEU A 34 -7.16 -21.32 -6.07
N GLU A 35 -6.99 -21.90 -4.88
CA GLU A 35 -5.71 -22.46 -4.41
C GLU A 35 -5.14 -23.57 -5.29
N HIS A 36 -6.01 -24.29 -6.02
CA HIS A 36 -5.64 -25.39 -6.91
C HIS A 36 -5.18 -24.91 -8.29
N GLY A 37 -5.72 -23.79 -8.77
CA GLY A 37 -5.43 -23.23 -10.10
C GLY A 37 -4.30 -22.21 -10.14
N ILE A 38 -3.89 -21.70 -8.99
CA ILE A 38 -2.90 -20.62 -8.90
C ILE A 38 -1.47 -21.14 -8.76
N SER A 39 -0.53 -20.54 -9.50
CA SER A 39 0.90 -20.89 -9.42
C SER A 39 1.51 -20.44 -8.09
N ASP A 40 2.52 -21.17 -7.62
CA ASP A 40 3.25 -20.78 -6.39
C ASP A 40 3.93 -19.41 -6.52
N GLU A 41 4.41 -19.06 -7.72
CA GLU A 41 5.00 -17.74 -8.03
C GLU A 41 4.00 -16.60 -7.83
N THR A 42 2.74 -16.81 -8.25
CA THR A 42 1.70 -15.79 -8.08
C THR A 42 1.37 -15.58 -6.61
N ILE A 43 1.31 -16.66 -5.84
CA ILE A 43 1.05 -16.60 -4.39
C ILE A 43 2.19 -15.94 -3.64
N GLU A 44 3.45 -16.16 -4.05
CA GLU A 44 4.61 -15.48 -3.48
C GLU A 44 4.54 -13.97 -3.70
N ARG A 45 4.19 -13.55 -4.93
CA ARG A 45 3.99 -12.13 -5.25
C ARG A 45 2.83 -11.53 -4.47
N LEU A 46 1.73 -12.27 -4.32
CA LEU A 46 0.58 -11.82 -3.55
C LEU A 46 0.96 -11.63 -2.07
N SER A 47 1.70 -12.58 -1.49
CA SER A 47 2.21 -12.50 -0.13
C SER A 47 3.14 -11.30 0.05
N SER A 48 4.12 -11.13 -0.84
CA SER A 48 5.04 -9.99 -0.83
C SER A 48 4.29 -8.65 -0.91
N TYR A 49 3.27 -8.57 -1.76
CA TYR A 49 2.42 -7.39 -1.88
C TYR A 49 1.66 -7.08 -0.57
N MET A 50 1.14 -8.12 0.10
CA MET A 50 0.44 -7.97 1.38
C MET A 50 1.37 -7.61 2.55
N ASP A 51 2.60 -8.14 2.57
CA ASP A 51 3.61 -7.87 3.60
C ASP A 51 4.26 -6.47 3.46
N GLY A 52 3.78 -5.65 2.52
CA GLY A 52 4.34 -4.32 2.24
C GLY A 52 5.71 -4.37 1.55
N GLY A 53 6.12 -5.55 1.07
CA GLY A 53 7.28 -5.78 0.21
C GLY A 53 6.86 -5.61 -1.25
N ALA A 54 6.84 -4.38 -1.72
CA ALA A 54 6.84 -4.13 -3.15
C ALA A 54 8.19 -4.59 -3.74
N GLN A 55 8.33 -5.87 -4.10
CA GLN A 55 9.27 -6.20 -5.16
C GLN A 55 8.59 -5.88 -6.49
N PRO A 56 9.03 -4.86 -7.22
CA PRO A 56 8.54 -4.60 -8.56
C PRO A 56 8.89 -5.80 -9.46
N PRO A 57 8.10 -6.07 -10.52
CA PRO A 57 8.41 -7.12 -11.48
C PRO A 57 9.83 -6.95 -12.05
N PRO A 58 10.59 -8.03 -12.28
CA PRO A 58 11.89 -7.94 -12.94
C PRO A 58 11.62 -7.56 -14.40
N GLY A 59 11.78 -6.28 -14.73
CA GLY A 59 11.53 -5.79 -16.10
C GLY A 59 11.42 -4.29 -16.28
N ARG A 60 11.25 -3.50 -15.22
CA ARG A 60 11.30 -2.03 -15.30
C ARG A 60 12.21 -1.46 -14.22
N ALA A 61 13.50 -1.77 -14.35
CA ALA A 61 14.57 -1.19 -13.55
C ALA A 61 14.80 0.29 -13.94
N GLY A 62 13.89 1.17 -13.53
CA GLY A 62 14.24 2.54 -13.17
C GLY A 62 14.92 2.48 -11.81
N ARG A 63 16.25 2.57 -11.80
CA ARG A 63 17.10 2.38 -10.63
C ARG A 63 16.73 3.37 -9.51
N CYS A 64 16.29 2.88 -8.36
CA CYS A 64 16.51 3.54 -7.07
C CYS A 64 17.09 2.51 -6.11
N ARG A 65 18.43 2.51 -5.98
CA ARG A 65 19.18 1.75 -4.99
C ARG A 65 19.01 2.45 -3.62
N GLY A 66 18.51 1.72 -2.63
CA GLY A 66 18.94 1.85 -1.23
C GLY A 66 18.54 3.11 -0.46
N ARG A 67 17.28 3.54 -0.48
CA ARG A 67 16.80 4.48 0.54
C ARG A 67 15.55 3.95 1.21
N GLU A 68 15.58 3.99 2.53
CA GLU A 68 14.54 3.61 3.47
C GLU A 68 13.17 4.08 2.96
N ALA A 69 12.13 3.27 3.14
CA ALA A 69 10.77 3.64 2.77
C ALA A 69 10.36 4.89 3.59
N CYS A 70 10.60 6.08 3.04
CA CYS A 70 10.26 7.34 3.69
C CYS A 70 8.74 7.41 3.83
N THR A 71 8.28 7.69 5.04
CA THR A 71 6.89 8.02 5.29
C THR A 71 6.67 9.51 5.07
N LEU A 72 5.42 9.94 4.92
CA LEU A 72 5.09 11.38 4.89
C LEU A 72 5.62 12.14 6.11
N LEU A 73 5.86 11.44 7.23
CA LEU A 73 6.36 12.02 8.47
C LEU A 73 7.86 12.35 8.40
N ASP A 74 8.63 11.63 7.58
CA ASP A 74 10.08 11.80 7.43
C ASP A 74 10.45 12.93 6.44
N CYS A 75 9.59 13.16 5.44
CA CYS A 75 9.82 14.15 4.39
C CYS A 75 9.79 15.61 4.90
N LYS A 76 10.51 16.53 4.27
CA LYS A 76 10.57 17.93 4.72
C LYS A 76 9.43 18.77 4.16
N GLU A 77 9.16 19.89 4.81
CA GLU A 77 8.21 20.89 4.31
C GLU A 77 8.72 21.47 2.98
N GLY A 78 7.88 21.48 1.95
CA GLY A 78 8.22 21.92 0.60
C GLY A 78 8.54 20.78 -0.37
N ASP A 79 8.82 19.57 0.11
CA ASP A 79 9.16 18.44 -0.76
C ASP A 79 7.97 17.99 -1.61
N THR A 80 8.28 17.65 -2.86
CA THR A 80 7.33 17.00 -3.77
C THR A 80 7.61 15.51 -3.76
N VAL A 81 6.65 14.74 -3.29
CA VAL A 81 6.78 13.30 -3.08
C VAL A 81 5.71 12.56 -3.85
N ARG A 82 6.02 11.37 -4.33
CA ARG A 82 5.05 10.49 -4.99
C ARG A 82 4.59 9.44 -4.00
N VAL A 83 3.29 9.22 -3.90
CA VAL A 83 2.74 8.17 -3.05
C VAL A 83 3.12 6.82 -3.66
N ALA A 84 3.97 6.05 -2.98
CA ALA A 84 4.36 4.72 -3.45
C ALA A 84 3.28 3.70 -3.07
N MET A 85 2.85 3.75 -1.81
CA MET A 85 1.93 2.78 -1.23
C MET A 85 1.23 3.36 0.00
N ILE A 86 -0.01 2.93 0.24
CA ILE A 86 -0.76 3.27 1.46
C ILE A 86 -1.01 1.98 2.22
N ARG A 87 -0.48 1.86 3.44
CA ARG A 87 -0.66 0.70 4.32
C ARG A 87 -1.99 0.81 5.08
N GLY A 88 -2.68 -0.30 5.28
CA GLY A 88 -3.88 -0.40 6.12
C GLY A 88 -5.22 -0.42 5.34
N PRO A 89 -6.06 -1.45 5.47
CA PRO A 89 -7.22 -1.61 4.58
C PRO A 89 -8.48 -0.82 4.99
N ARG A 90 -8.67 -0.50 6.28
CA ARG A 90 -10.01 -0.09 6.78
C ARG A 90 -10.30 1.43 6.82
N ARG A 91 -9.30 2.31 6.63
CA ARG A 91 -9.46 3.77 6.82
C ARG A 91 -9.11 4.63 5.59
N ASN A 92 -8.86 4.02 4.43
CA ASN A 92 -8.31 4.75 3.28
C ASN A 92 -9.34 5.17 2.23
N ARG A 93 -10.61 4.73 2.33
CA ARG A 93 -11.63 5.09 1.34
C ARG A 93 -11.77 6.61 1.18
N ARG A 94 -11.75 7.35 2.30
CA ARG A 94 -11.76 8.82 2.30
C ARG A 94 -10.50 9.44 1.66
N LEU A 95 -9.32 8.82 1.81
CA LEU A 95 -8.08 9.32 1.19
C LEU A 95 -8.13 9.18 -0.34
N LEU A 96 -8.66 8.06 -0.81
CA LEU A 96 -8.90 7.81 -2.22
C LEU A 96 -9.92 8.81 -2.78
N ASP A 97 -11.03 9.04 -2.07
CA ASP A 97 -12.04 10.05 -2.47
C ASP A 97 -11.45 11.47 -2.54
N LEU A 98 -10.46 11.78 -1.69
CA LEU A 98 -9.73 13.06 -1.66
C LEU A 98 -8.62 13.17 -2.72
N GLY A 99 -8.40 12.13 -3.53
CA GLY A 99 -7.43 12.15 -4.61
C GLY A 99 -6.04 11.61 -4.25
N VAL A 100 -5.85 11.06 -3.05
CA VAL A 100 -4.58 10.48 -2.61
C VAL A 100 -4.54 9.01 -3.04
N PHE A 101 -3.93 8.76 -4.19
CA PHE A 101 -3.78 7.43 -4.77
C PHE A 101 -2.31 7.01 -4.88
N PRO A 102 -1.98 5.71 -4.81
CA PRO A 102 -0.66 5.22 -5.20
C PRO A 102 -0.31 5.66 -6.63
N GLY A 103 0.88 6.26 -6.79
CA GLY A 103 1.38 6.86 -8.02
C GLY A 103 1.12 8.37 -8.12
N GLU A 104 0.25 8.94 -7.29
CA GLU A 104 -0.05 10.38 -7.30
C GLU A 104 1.11 11.20 -6.71
N VAL A 105 1.40 12.34 -7.31
CA VAL A 105 2.39 13.30 -6.81
C VAL A 105 1.71 14.28 -5.87
N VAL A 106 2.25 14.41 -4.66
CA VAL A 106 1.74 15.26 -3.60
C VAL A 106 2.85 16.18 -3.11
N GLN A 107 2.50 17.42 -2.79
CA GLN A 107 3.46 18.41 -2.29
C GLN A 107 3.25 18.67 -0.81
N ILE A 108 4.29 18.51 0.01
CA ILE A 108 4.20 18.79 1.44
C ILE A 108 4.24 20.29 1.64
N ARG A 109 3.17 20.87 2.17
CA ARG A 109 3.08 22.33 2.38
C ARG A 109 3.67 22.75 3.71
N ARG A 110 3.26 22.07 4.77
CA ARG A 110 3.69 22.35 6.14
C ARG A 110 3.44 21.17 7.08
N LYS A 111 4.19 21.12 8.16
CA LYS A 111 3.96 20.22 9.31
C LYS A 111 3.39 21.03 10.48
N LEU A 112 2.33 20.51 11.06
CA LEU A 112 1.68 21.11 12.23
C LEU A 112 2.38 20.64 13.51
N PRO A 113 2.30 21.40 14.61
CA PRO A 113 2.92 21.03 15.90
C PRO A 113 2.34 19.75 16.51
N ASN A 114 1.16 19.31 16.04
CA ASN A 114 0.53 18.05 16.42
C ASN A 114 0.99 16.85 15.55
N GLN A 115 2.13 16.95 14.88
CA GLN A 115 2.67 15.95 13.94
C GLN A 115 1.77 15.65 12.72
N SER A 116 0.73 16.45 12.46
CA SER A 116 -0.07 16.32 11.24
C SER A 116 0.65 16.96 10.06
N VAL A 117 0.53 16.35 8.88
CA VAL A 117 1.18 16.82 7.65
C VAL A 117 0.14 17.38 6.70
N VAL A 118 0.31 18.61 6.24
CA VAL A 118 -0.55 19.19 5.21
C VAL A 118 0.07 18.94 3.86
N VAL A 119 -0.61 18.17 3.02
CA VAL A 119 -0.20 17.87 1.65
C VAL A 119 -1.12 18.54 0.65
N ARG A 120 -0.57 19.02 -0.47
CA ARG A 120 -1.31 19.55 -1.60
C ARG A 120 -1.45 18.47 -2.67
N VAL A 121 -2.69 18.17 -3.04
CA VAL A 121 -3.04 17.16 -4.04
C VAL A 121 -4.09 17.77 -4.96
N LYS A 122 -3.84 17.77 -6.27
CA LYS A 122 -4.77 18.32 -7.29
C LYS A 122 -5.29 19.74 -6.99
N GLY A 123 -4.47 20.57 -6.33
CA GLY A 123 -4.82 21.94 -5.94
C GLY A 123 -5.56 22.07 -4.60
N CYS A 124 -5.89 20.97 -3.93
CA CYS A 124 -6.50 20.96 -2.59
C CYS A 124 -5.44 20.72 -1.51
N ASP A 125 -5.54 21.46 -0.41
CA ASP A 125 -4.71 21.24 0.78
C ASP A 125 -5.43 20.29 1.75
N ILE A 126 -4.83 19.13 1.99
CA ILE A 126 -5.38 18.06 2.83
C ILE A 126 -4.50 17.92 4.07
N ALA A 127 -5.11 18.01 5.24
CA ALA A 127 -4.45 17.71 6.50
C ALA A 127 -4.52 16.20 6.79
N ILE A 128 -3.35 15.58 6.90
CA ILE A 128 -3.19 14.15 7.19
C ILE A 128 -2.74 14.00 8.64
N SER A 129 -3.53 13.25 9.42
CA SER A 129 -3.20 12.89 10.81
C SER A 129 -1.94 12.02 10.88
N PRO A 130 -1.17 12.06 11.99
CA PRO A 130 0.08 11.30 12.13
C PRO A 130 -0.11 9.77 11.95
N GLU A 131 -1.25 9.22 12.37
CA GLU A 131 -1.60 7.80 12.15
C GLU A 131 -1.60 7.43 10.67
N ILE A 132 -2.18 8.29 9.84
CA ILE A 132 -2.28 8.10 8.40
C ILE A 132 -0.94 8.42 7.74
N ALA A 133 -0.25 9.46 8.19
CA ALA A 133 1.05 9.87 7.65
C ALA A 133 2.12 8.76 7.80
N THR A 134 2.07 8.02 8.91
CA THR A 134 2.97 6.86 9.16
C THR A 134 2.64 5.67 8.26
N SER A 135 1.37 5.56 7.85
CA SER A 135 0.88 4.48 7.01
C SER A 135 1.14 4.72 5.51
N ILE A 136 1.35 5.98 5.10
CA ILE A 136 1.63 6.34 3.71
C ILE A 136 3.14 6.31 3.46
N VAL A 137 3.55 5.42 2.55
CA VAL A 137 4.92 5.32 2.03
C VAL A 137 5.03 6.20 0.79
N VAL A 138 6.06 7.04 0.76
CA VAL A 138 6.31 7.96 -0.34
C VAL A 138 7.73 7.82 -0.88
N GLU A 139 7.87 8.16 -2.15
CA GLU A 139 9.14 8.28 -2.85
C GLU A 139 9.40 9.76 -3.12
N SER A 140 10.56 10.28 -2.72
CA SER A 140 10.98 11.63 -3.13
C SER A 140 11.11 11.67 -4.65
N CYS A 141 10.35 12.55 -5.30
CA CYS A 141 10.53 12.79 -6.72
C CYS A 141 11.73 13.73 -6.89
N PRO A 142 12.77 13.34 -7.66
CA PRO A 142 13.84 14.27 -8.03
C PRO A 142 13.34 15.37 -8.96
#